data_AF-A0A6V7ICG1-F1
#
_entry.id   AF-A0A6V7ICG1-F1
#
_cell.length_a   1.000
_cell.length_b   1.000
_cell.length_c   1.000
_cell.angle_alpha   90.00
_cell.angle_beta   90.00
_cell.angle_gamma   90.00
#
_symmetry.space_group_name_H-M   'P 1'
#
loop_
_entity.id
_entity.type
_entity.pdbx_description
1 polymer ?
#
loop_
_entity_poly.entity_id
_entity_poly.type
_entity_poly.pdbx_seq_one_letter_code
_entity_poly.pdbx_strand_id
1 'polypeptide(L)'
;MQQGFIVGCFMLFCTVFAPTVWHQWIYSRSANANFYFGVTLAFAIAQIFLLTDILFASVKRELALKHGLSREINCSKAKLILE
;
A
#
# COMPACT_ATOMS: atom_id res chain seq x y z
N MET A 1 1.84 -9.18 1.67
CA MET A 1 1.08 -8.15 2.40
C MET A 1 1.57 -8.00 3.85
N GLN A 2 2.87 -7.79 4.08
CA GLN A 2 3.36 -7.53 5.45
C GLN A 2 3.14 -6.07 5.87
N GLN A 3 3.10 -5.15 4.89
CA GLN A 3 2.91 -3.71 5.09
C GLN A 3 1.44 -3.26 4.91
N GLY A 4 0.54 -4.17 4.53
CA GLY A 4 -0.83 -3.81 4.11
C GLY A 4 -1.68 -3.14 5.20
N PHE A 5 -1.50 -3.53 6.46
CA PHE A 5 -2.20 -2.89 7.58
C PHE A 5 -1.78 -1.43 7.77
N ILE A 6 -0.48 -1.15 7.70
CA ILE A 6 0.07 0.20 7.85
C ILE A 6 -0.39 1.09 6.69
N VAL A 7 -0.33 0.57 5.46
CA VAL A 7 -0.79 1.30 4.26
C VAL A 7 -2.29 1.60 4.32
N GLY A 8 -3.10 0.64 4.80
CA GLY A 8 -4.53 0.84 5.02
C GLY A 8 -4.84 1.93 6.04
N CYS A 9 -4.16 1.91 7.19
CA CYS A 9 -4.26 2.97 8.19
C CYS A 9 -3.87 4.33 7.60
N PHE A 10 -2.77 4.41 6.85
CA PHE A 10 -2.31 5.63 6.20
C PHE A 10 -3.35 6.20 5.23
N MET A 11 -3.98 5.35 4.42
CA MET A 11 -5.05 5.78 3.51
C MET A 11 -6.25 6.32 4.28
N LEU A 12 -6.71 5.63 5.33
CA LEU A 12 -7.83 6.10 6.14
C LEU A 12 -7.53 7.47 6.76
N PHE A 13 -6.35 7.65 7.36
CA PHE A 13 -5.93 8.94 7.89
C PHE A 13 -5.93 10.03 6.83
N CYS A 14 -5.35 9.77 5.65
CA CYS A 14 -5.33 10.74 4.55
C CYS A 14 -6.74 11.12 4.06
N THR A 15 -7.68 10.17 3.99
CA THR A 15 -9.06 10.45 3.57
C THR A 15 -9.85 11.32 4.54
N VAL A 16 -9.54 11.26 5.85
CA VAL A 16 -10.15 12.13 6.87
C VAL A 16 -9.44 13.48 6.95
N PHE A 17 -8.11 13.49 6.81
CA PHE A 17 -7.32 14.72 6.87
C PHE A 17 -7.51 15.60 5.63
N ALA A 18 -7.68 15.03 4.44
CA ALA A 18 -7.87 15.80 3.21
C ALA A 18 -9.06 16.79 3.29
N PRO A 19 -10.30 16.38 3.65
CA PRO A 19 -11.41 17.31 3.78
C PRO A 19 -11.24 18.27 4.96
N THR A 20 -10.59 17.83 6.04
CA THR A 20 -10.33 18.67 7.23
C THR A 20 -9.40 19.82 6.89
N VAL A 21 -8.27 19.54 6.24
CA VAL A 21 -7.27 20.54 5.84
C VAL A 21 -7.82 21.42 4.72
N TRP A 22 -8.60 20.87 3.80
CA TRP A 22 -9.30 21.66 2.79
C TRP A 22 -10.28 22.65 3.42
N HIS A 23 -11.09 22.20 4.38
CA HIS A 23 -12.02 23.07 5.10
C HIS A 23 -11.29 24.16 5.89
N GLN A 24 -10.18 23.83 6.56
CA GLN A 24 -9.39 24.84 7.27
C GLN A 24 -8.71 25.84 6.34
N TRP A 25 -8.35 25.42 5.12
CA TRP A 25 -7.77 26.30 4.12
C TRP A 25 -8.80 27.28 3.55
N ILE A 26 -9.96 26.77 3.13
CA ILE A 26 -11.00 27.59 2.48
C ILE A 26 -11.78 28.42 3.49
N TYR A 27 -12.27 27.81 4.57
CA TYR A 27 -13.24 28.45 5.47
C TYR A 27 -12.58 29.07 6.71
N SER A 28 -11.68 28.36 7.37
CA SER A 28 -11.05 28.89 8.60
C SER A 28 -9.87 29.81 8.34
N ARG A 29 -9.36 29.89 7.10
CA ARG A 29 -8.13 30.63 6.71
C ARG A 29 -6.89 30.33 7.59
N SER A 30 -6.94 29.27 8.40
CA SER A 30 -5.90 28.93 9.37
C SER A 30 -4.86 27.98 8.78
N ALA A 31 -5.25 27.18 7.80
CA ALA A 31 -4.34 26.30 7.08
C ALA A 31 -3.99 26.91 5.71
N ASN A 32 -2.72 26.83 5.33
CA ASN A 32 -2.23 27.18 4.00
C ASN A 32 -2.35 25.98 3.04
N ALA A 33 -2.44 26.23 1.73
CA ALA A 33 -2.48 25.21 0.66
C ALA A 33 -1.33 24.20 0.73
N ASN A 34 -0.16 24.60 1.28
CA ASN A 34 0.98 23.71 1.49
C ASN A 34 0.64 22.49 2.39
N PHE A 35 -0.24 22.66 3.37
CA PHE A 35 -0.68 21.54 4.22
C PHE A 35 -1.55 20.55 3.45
N TYR A 36 -2.46 21.07 2.61
CA TYR A 36 -3.28 20.23 1.74
C TYR A 36 -2.41 19.44 0.75
N PHE A 37 -1.41 20.12 0.17
CA PHE A 37 -0.42 19.48 -0.70
C PHE A 37 0.33 18.34 0.02
N GLY A 38 0.78 18.56 1.25
CA GLY A 38 1.44 17.52 2.06
C GLY A 38 0.56 16.28 2.29
N VAL A 39 -0.72 16.48 2.60
CA VAL A 39 -1.68 15.36 2.76
C VAL A 39 -1.87 14.59 1.45
N THR A 40 -2.00 15.29 0.32
CA THR A 40 -2.12 14.62 -0.99
C THR A 40 -0.86 13.86 -1.39
N LEU A 41 0.33 14.36 -1.04
CA LEU A 41 1.59 13.67 -1.27
C LEU A 41 1.69 12.39 -0.44
N ALA A 42 1.30 12.45 0.85
CA ALA A 42 1.26 11.27 1.71
C ALA A 42 0.28 10.22 1.18
N PHE A 43 -0.88 10.64 0.65
CA PHE A 43 -1.84 9.75 0.01
C PHE A 43 -1.26 9.07 -1.24
N ALA A 44 -0.56 9.82 -2.10
CA ALA A 44 0.09 9.27 -3.29
C ALA A 44 1.17 8.24 -2.92
N ILE A 45 1.98 8.51 -1.88
CA ILE A 45 2.97 7.57 -1.38
C ILE A 45 2.31 6.26 -0.89
N ALA A 46 1.21 6.36 -0.13
CA ALA A 46 0.45 5.20 0.31
C ALA A 46 -0.11 4.39 -0.87
N GLN A 47 -0.56 5.05 -1.94
CA GLN A 47 -1.01 4.39 -3.16
C GLN A 47 0.12 3.65 -3.88
N ILE A 48 1.33 4.23 -3.96
CA ILE A 48 2.49 3.58 -4.56
C ILE A 48 2.82 2.30 -3.79
N PHE A 49 2.87 2.35 -2.45
CA PHE A 49 3.13 1.16 -1.62
C PHE A 49 2.05 0.09 -1.78
N LEU A 50 0.78 0.49 -1.87
CA LEU A 50 -0.32 -0.45 -2.11
C LEU A 50 -0.16 -1.14 -3.47
N LEU A 51 0.13 -0.37 -4.52
CA LEU A 51 0.29 -0.88 -5.87
C LEU A 51 1.47 -1.85 -5.97
N THR A 52 2.61 -1.53 -5.35
CA THR A 52 3.78 -2.43 -5.35
C THR A 52 3.50 -3.73 -4.61
N ASP A 53 2.81 -3.72 -3.46
CA ASP A 53 2.42 -4.93 -2.74
C ASP A 53 1.48 -5.82 -3.60
N ILE A 54 0.50 -5.21 -4.29
CA ILE A 54 -0.42 -5.92 -5.19
C ILE A 54 0.32 -6.51 -6.38
N LEU A 55 1.20 -5.74 -7.02
CA LEU A 55 1.99 -6.22 -8.16
C LEU A 55 2.87 -7.40 -7.76
N PHE A 56 3.56 -7.31 -6.61
CA PHE A 56 4.39 -8.40 -6.11
C PHE A 56 3.57 -9.63 -5.75
N ALA A 57 2.39 -9.47 -5.14
CA ALA A 57 1.46 -10.56 -4.88
C ALA A 57 0.95 -11.21 -6.18
N SER A 58 0.71 -10.41 -7.22
CA SER A 58 0.25 -10.89 -8.53
C SER A 58 1.34 -11.69 -9.25
N VAL A 59 2.58 -11.19 -9.24
CA VAL A 59 3.74 -11.92 -9.79
C VAL A 59 3.98 -13.22 -9.02
N LYS A 60 3.93 -13.19 -7.68
CA LYS A 60 4.05 -14.41 -6.85
C LYS A 60 2.96 -15.43 -7.19
N ARG A 61 1.72 -14.98 -7.38
CA ARG A 61 0.59 -15.84 -7.77
C ARG A 61 0.80 -16.43 -9.17
N GLU A 62 1.22 -15.64 -10.14
CA GLU A 62 1.44 -16.12 -11.50
C GLU A 62 2.61 -17.11 -11.60
N LEU A 63 3.69 -16.86 -10.85
CA LEU A 63 4.80 -17.82 -10.72
C LEU A 63 4.34 -19.14 -10.10
N ALA A 64 3.55 -19.10 -9.03
CA ALA A 64 3.01 -20.29 -8.39
C ALA A 64 2.09 -21.09 -9.32
N LEU A 65 1.32 -20.42 -10.18
CA LEU A 65 0.46 -21.05 -11.17
C LEU A 65 1.24 -21.66 -12.35
N LYS A 66 2.24 -20.95 -12.89
CA LYS A 66 3.03 -21.42 -14.05
C LYS A 66 4.01 -22.54 -13.72
N HIS A 67 4.66 -22.49 -12.55
CA HIS A 67 5.67 -23.49 -12.17
C HIS A 67 5.10 -24.64 -11.33
N GLY A 68 3.82 -24.56 -10.94
CA GLY A 68 3.19 -25.52 -10.05
C GLY A 68 3.73 -25.42 -8.62
N LEU A 69 2.85 -25.52 -7.62
CA LEU A 69 3.21 -25.47 -6.20
C LEU A 69 3.98 -26.73 -5.71
N SER A 70 4.54 -27.53 -6.62
CA SER A 70 5.20 -28.80 -6.30
C SER A 70 6.46 -28.96 -7.11
N ARG A 71 7.59 -28.62 -6.51
CA ARG A 71 8.85 -29.30 -6.78
C ARG A 71 9.10 -30.18 -5.56
N GLU A 72 8.64 -31.43 -5.63
CA GLU A 72 9.13 -32.47 -4.72
C GLU A 72 10.62 -32.68 -5.01
N ILE A 73 11.46 -32.07 -4.19
CA ILE A 73 12.89 -32.41 -4.13
C ILE A 73 13.08 -33.15 -2.81
N ASN A 74 13.20 -34.47 -2.89
CA ASN A 74 13.69 -35.36 -1.83
C ASN A 74 12.90 -35.40 -0.51
N CYS A 75 11.65 -35.88 -0.53
CA CYS A 75 10.95 -36.37 0.68
C CYS A 75 10.75 -35.36 1.83
N SER A 76 11.01 -34.07 1.60
CA SER A 76 10.70 -33.01 2.55
C SER A 76 10.20 -31.79 1.78
N LYS A 77 8.99 -31.34 2.10
CA LYS A 77 8.31 -30.23 1.41
C LYS A 77 9.13 -28.94 1.54
N ALA A 78 9.95 -28.65 0.54
CA ALA A 78 10.62 -27.37 0.42
C ALA A 78 9.60 -26.29 -0.01
N LYS A 79 9.09 -25.54 0.96
CA LYS A 79 8.33 -24.31 0.73
C LYS A 79 9.31 -23.25 0.26
N LEU A 80 9.26 -22.89 -1.03
CA LEU A 80 10.03 -21.76 -1.56
C LEU A 80 9.47 -20.46 -0.96
N ILE A 81 10.09 -20.03 0.13
CA ILE A 81 9.92 -18.70 0.71
C ILE A 81 10.97 -17.83 0.02
N LEU A 82 10.56 -17.11 -1.02
CA LEU A 82 11.31 -15.94 -1.47
C LEU A 82 10.85 -14.78 -0.58
N GLU A 83 11.67 -14.52 0.44
CA GLU A 83 11.61 -13.32 1.29
C GLU A 83 11.66 -12.06 0.43
#